data_AF-A0A376RQF3-F1
#
_entry.id   AF-A0A376RQF3-F1
#
_cell.length_a   1.000
_cell.length_b   1.000
_cell.length_c   1.000
_cell.angle_alpha   90.00
_cell.angle_beta   90.00
_cell.angle_gamma   90.00
#
_symmetry.space_group_name_H-M   'P 1'
#
loop_
_entity.id
_entity.type
_entity.pdbx_description
1 polymer ?
#
loop_
_entity_poly.entity_id
_entity_poly.type
_entity_poly.pdbx_seq_one_letter_code
_entity_poly.pdbx_strand_id
1 'polypeptide(L)'
;MNTDPNAFNTDLTNCNKNNNNLIKPLIRIMKYWNANAGYVFESYQLEKDIVSFNYFWCSTLKEYFYSAVEQLSGSYYLAQWKKDKIQHLKNSVMMSKYYEQLNNHFAAENEIKKILPIK
;
A
#
# COMPACT_ATOMS: atom_id res chain seq x y z
N MET A 1 -21.16 -2.20 18.78
CA MET A 1 -19.73 -1.83 18.69
C MET A 1 -19.69 -0.32 18.49
N ASN A 2 -19.16 0.44 19.45
CA ASN A 2 -19.09 1.90 19.36
C ASN A 2 -17.81 2.27 18.62
N THR A 3 -17.92 2.55 17.33
CA THR A 3 -16.83 3.12 16.55
C THR A 3 -16.86 4.63 16.79
N ASP A 4 -15.81 5.20 17.37
CA ASP A 4 -15.65 6.66 17.43
C ASP A 4 -14.97 7.12 16.13
N PRO A 5 -15.71 7.68 15.16
CA PRO A 5 -15.14 8.14 13.90
C PRO A 5 -14.08 9.24 14.10
N ASN A 6 -14.09 9.96 15.23
CA ASN A 6 -13.16 11.06 15.47
C ASN A 6 -11.76 10.58 15.88
N ALA A 7 -11.66 9.43 16.56
CA ALA A 7 -10.38 8.86 16.99
C ALA A 7 -9.50 8.51 15.79
N PHE A 8 -10.04 7.76 14.82
CA PHE A 8 -9.30 7.37 13.62
C PHE A 8 -8.88 8.59 12.77
N ASN A 9 -9.74 9.59 12.65
CA ASN A 9 -9.41 10.82 11.92
C ASN A 9 -8.23 11.57 12.54
N THR A 10 -8.10 11.52 13.87
CA THR A 10 -6.98 12.10 14.62
C THR A 10 -5.70 11.31 14.36
N ASP A 11 -5.75 9.98 14.45
CA ASP A 11 -4.61 9.10 14.18
C ASP A 11 -4.09 9.28 12.75
N LEU A 12 -4.98 9.26 11.76
CA LEU A 12 -4.64 9.50 10.37
C LEU A 12 -4.02 10.88 10.17
N THR A 13 -4.56 11.92 10.81
CA THR A 13 -4.04 13.28 10.67
C THR A 13 -2.63 13.41 11.26
N ASN A 14 -2.39 12.84 12.43
CA ASN A 14 -1.09 12.87 13.09
C ASN A 14 -0.07 12.04 12.31
N CYS A 15 -0.43 10.81 11.93
CA CYS A 15 0.41 9.94 11.10
C CYS A 15 0.78 10.64 9.78
N ASN A 16 -0.17 11.27 9.10
CA ASN A 16 0.10 12.01 7.87
C ASN A 16 1.08 13.18 8.08
N LYS A 17 0.90 13.98 9.12
CA LYS A 17 1.81 15.10 9.43
C LYS A 17 3.23 14.63 9.73
N ASN A 18 3.36 13.54 10.48
CA ASN A 18 4.67 12.97 10.85
C ASN A 18 5.40 12.29 9.68
N ASN A 19 4.70 12.05 8.57
CA ASN A 19 5.19 11.32 7.40
C ASN A 19 5.12 12.19 6.13
N ASN A 20 5.57 13.45 6.23
CA ASN A 20 5.67 14.40 5.12
C ASN A 20 4.36 14.63 4.33
N ASN A 21 3.21 14.42 4.96
CA ASN A 21 1.89 14.46 4.34
C ASN A 21 1.66 13.42 3.22
N LEU A 22 2.41 12.31 3.22
CA LEU A 22 2.36 11.28 2.18
C LEU A 22 1.44 10.09 2.50
N ILE A 23 0.97 9.95 3.75
CA ILE A 23 0.07 8.85 4.16
C ILE A 23 -1.29 8.92 3.45
N LYS A 24 -1.89 10.11 3.34
CA LYS A 24 -3.16 10.28 2.62
C LYS A 24 -3.04 9.95 1.12
N PRO A 25 -2.02 10.46 0.39
CA PRO A 25 -1.71 10.00 -0.97
C PRO A 25 -1.48 8.49 -1.07
N LEU A 26 -0.73 7.90 -0.15
CA LEU A 26 -0.49 6.46 -0.10
C LEU A 26 -1.80 5.69 0.04
N ILE A 27 -2.66 6.06 0.99
CA ILE A 27 -3.99 5.45 1.18
C ILE A 27 -4.79 5.49 -0.13
N ARG A 28 -4.77 6.62 -0.85
CA ARG A 28 -5.48 6.74 -2.13
C ARG A 28 -4.98 5.73 -3.15
N ILE A 29 -3.67 5.56 -3.28
CA ILE A 29 -3.05 4.56 -4.18
C ILE A 29 -3.44 3.15 -3.77
N MET A 30 -3.33 2.83 -2.47
CA MET A 30 -3.63 1.49 -1.96
C MET A 30 -5.11 1.13 -2.09
N LYS A 31 -6.02 2.08 -1.88
CA LYS A 31 -7.45 1.89 -2.12
C LYS A 31 -7.75 1.69 -3.60
N TYR A 32 -7.06 2.41 -4.47
CA TYR A 32 -7.24 2.26 -5.92
C TYR A 32 -6.78 0.87 -6.39
N TRP A 33 -5.62 0.40 -5.92
CA TRP A 33 -5.20 -0.99 -6.12
C TRP A 33 -6.22 -1.99 -5.58
N ASN A 34 -6.69 -1.80 -4.34
CA ASN A 34 -7.62 -2.71 -3.69
C ASN A 34 -8.94 -2.83 -4.45
N ALA A 35 -9.48 -1.71 -4.95
CA ALA A 35 -10.67 -1.69 -5.78
C ALA A 35 -10.46 -2.44 -7.11
N ASN A 36 -9.33 -2.19 -7.79
CA ASN A 36 -8.99 -2.89 -9.03
C ASN A 36 -8.74 -4.40 -8.83
N ALA A 37 -8.27 -4.79 -7.64
CA ALA A 37 -8.04 -6.17 -7.26
C ALA A 37 -9.32 -6.91 -6.79
N GLY A 38 -10.49 -6.26 -6.84
CA GLY A 38 -11.76 -6.86 -6.45
C GLY A 38 -12.04 -6.82 -4.95
N TYR A 39 -11.55 -5.80 -4.24
CA TYR A 39 -11.69 -5.60 -2.80
C TYR A 39 -11.13 -6.77 -1.98
N VAL A 40 -9.81 -6.96 -2.10
CA VAL A 40 -9.05 -7.93 -1.31
C VAL A 40 -9.24 -7.66 0.18
N PHE A 41 -9.18 -6.38 0.57
CA PHE A 41 -9.40 -5.89 1.94
C PHE A 41 -10.65 -5.03 2.03
N GLU A 42 -11.27 -4.99 3.21
CA GLU A 42 -12.23 -3.94 3.53
C GLU A 42 -11.53 -2.58 3.52
N SER A 43 -12.12 -1.59 2.86
CA SER A 43 -11.45 -0.30 2.64
C SER A 43 -11.07 0.40 3.94
N TYR A 44 -11.95 0.36 4.95
CA TYR A 44 -11.66 0.96 6.24
C TYR A 44 -10.55 0.23 6.99
N GLN A 45 -10.51 -1.10 6.93
CA GLN A 45 -9.45 -1.88 7.56
C GLN A 45 -8.09 -1.59 6.92
N LEU A 46 -8.05 -1.53 5.59
CA LEU A 46 -6.83 -1.19 4.85
C LEU A 46 -6.27 0.18 5.25
N GLU A 47 -7.13 1.17 5.45
CA GLU A 47 -6.71 2.50 5.92
C GLU A 47 -6.09 2.44 7.32
N LYS A 48 -6.69 1.68 8.25
CA LYS A 48 -6.15 1.49 9.60
C LYS A 48 -4.80 0.78 9.58
N ASP A 49 -4.67 -0.26 8.75
CA ASP A 49 -3.42 -1.01 8.61
C ASP A 49 -2.30 -0.07 8.12
N ILE A 50 -2.56 0.71 7.06
CA ILE A 50 -1.60 1.69 6.52
C ILE A 50 -1.19 2.72 7.57
N VAL A 51 -2.12 3.23 8.37
CA VAL A 51 -1.79 4.20 9.45
C VAL A 51 -0.93 3.56 10.55
N SER A 52 -1.03 2.25 10.75
CA SER A 52 -0.29 1.50 11.78
C SER A 52 1.12 1.05 11.36
N PHE A 53 1.45 1.11 10.07
CA PHE A 53 2.73 0.65 9.55
C PHE A 53 3.90 1.58 9.90
N ASN A 54 5.11 1.02 9.86
CA ASN A 54 6.34 1.75 10.11
C ASN A 54 6.92 2.34 8.82
N TYR A 55 7.26 3.63 8.84
CA TYR A 55 7.79 4.39 7.71
C TYR A 55 9.07 5.17 8.04
N PHE A 56 9.79 4.79 9.09
CA PHE A 56 10.92 5.55 9.65
C PHE A 56 11.98 5.97 8.60
N TRP A 57 12.20 5.14 7.57
CA TRP A 57 13.20 5.39 6.52
C TRP A 57 12.59 5.89 5.20
N CYS A 58 11.33 6.29 5.18
CA CYS A 58 10.62 6.70 3.96
C CYS A 58 10.56 8.23 3.84
N SER A 59 10.97 8.73 2.68
CA SER A 59 11.00 10.16 2.34
C SER A 59 10.18 10.49 1.09
N THR A 60 9.97 9.53 0.20
CA THR A 60 9.21 9.70 -1.06
C THR A 60 7.98 8.82 -1.12
N LEU A 61 6.93 9.26 -1.84
CA LEU A 61 5.68 8.49 -1.97
C LEU A 61 5.92 7.04 -2.46
N LYS A 62 6.94 6.85 -3.31
CA LYS A 62 7.39 5.54 -3.76
C LYS A 62 7.90 4.66 -2.62
N GLU A 63 8.77 5.18 -1.75
CA GLU A 63 9.29 4.45 -0.58
C GLU A 63 8.19 4.11 0.40
N TYR A 64 7.26 5.04 0.65
CA TYR A 64 6.06 4.79 1.45
C TYR A 64 5.20 3.66 0.86
N PHE A 65 5.00 3.67 -0.46
CA PHE A 65 4.29 2.61 -1.17
C PHE A 65 4.98 1.25 -1.04
N TYR A 66 6.29 1.17 -1.28
CA TYR A 66 7.06 -0.07 -1.13
C TYR A 66 6.99 -0.60 0.30
N SER A 67 7.20 0.27 1.29
CA SER A 67 7.14 -0.10 2.70
C SER A 67 5.77 -0.64 3.12
N ALA A 68 4.68 -0.01 2.64
CA ALA A 68 3.33 -0.46 2.94
C ALA A 68 3.02 -1.82 2.32
N VAL A 69 3.45 -2.07 1.07
CA VAL A 69 3.28 -3.35 0.38
C VAL A 69 4.04 -4.48 1.05
N GLU A 70 5.24 -4.20 1.55
CA GLU A 70 6.05 -5.19 2.26
C GLU A 70 5.39 -5.63 3.58
N GLN A 71 4.84 -4.66 4.33
CA GLN A 71 4.16 -4.88 5.61
C GLN A 71 2.75 -5.46 5.48
N LEU A 72 2.11 -5.31 4.32
CA LEU A 72 0.80 -5.86 4.02
C LEU A 72 0.77 -7.37 4.25
N SER A 73 -0.16 -7.82 5.08
CA SER A 73 -0.35 -9.24 5.35
C SER A 73 -1.82 -9.61 5.19
N GLY A 74 -2.05 -10.83 4.72
CA GLY A 74 -3.37 -11.41 4.66
C GLY A 74 -3.58 -12.38 5.80
N SER A 75 -4.81 -12.48 6.32
CA SER A 75 -5.16 -13.56 7.25
C SER A 75 -4.92 -14.93 6.61
N TYR A 76 -4.46 -15.89 7.40
CA TYR A 76 -4.28 -17.28 6.96
C TYR A 76 -5.55 -17.87 6.34
N TYR A 77 -6.73 -17.43 6.80
CA TYR A 77 -8.03 -17.89 6.36
C TYR A 77 -8.58 -17.16 5.12
N LEU A 78 -7.81 -16.26 4.51
CA LEU A 78 -8.24 -15.61 3.26
C LEU A 78 -8.43 -16.64 2.14
N ALA A 79 -9.46 -16.42 1.32
CA ALA A 79 -9.66 -17.15 0.07
C ALA A 79 -8.41 -17.07 -0.81
N GLN A 80 -8.12 -18.14 -1.55
CA GLN A 80 -6.88 -18.26 -2.32
C GLN A 80 -6.69 -17.10 -3.31
N TRP A 81 -7.75 -16.70 -4.01
CA TRP A 81 -7.69 -15.58 -4.95
C TRP A 81 -7.25 -14.26 -4.31
N LYS A 82 -7.58 -14.01 -3.03
CA LYS A 82 -7.12 -12.83 -2.28
C LYS A 82 -5.62 -12.92 -1.99
N LYS A 83 -5.15 -14.10 -1.57
CA LYS A 83 -3.73 -14.38 -1.36
C LYS A 83 -2.94 -14.18 -2.65
N ASP A 84 -3.47 -14.64 -3.77
CA ASP A 84 -2.83 -14.51 -5.09
C ASP A 84 -2.69 -13.03 -5.49
N LYS A 85 -3.70 -12.19 -5.22
CA LYS A 85 -3.62 -10.74 -5.48
C LYS A 85 -2.58 -10.04 -4.61
N ILE A 86 -2.49 -10.39 -3.32
CA ILE A 86 -1.46 -9.85 -2.41
C ILE A 86 -0.08 -10.30 -2.89
N GLN A 87 0.09 -11.57 -3.25
CA GLN A 87 1.36 -12.08 -3.74
C GLN A 87 1.77 -11.40 -5.04
N HIS A 88 0.84 -11.18 -5.97
CA HIS A 88 1.10 -10.45 -7.20
C HIS A 88 1.57 -9.01 -6.91
N LEU A 89 0.90 -8.30 -5.99
CA LEU A 89 1.30 -6.97 -5.54
C LEU A 89 2.74 -6.95 -5.01
N LYS A 90 3.07 -7.88 -4.10
CA LYS A 90 4.41 -7.98 -3.50
C LYS A 90 5.48 -8.32 -4.55
N ASN A 91 5.18 -9.25 -5.46
CA ASN A 91 6.11 -9.64 -6.52
C ASN A 91 6.43 -8.46 -7.45
N SER A 92 5.43 -7.66 -7.84
CA SER A 92 5.64 -6.47 -8.66
C SER A 92 6.50 -5.42 -7.96
N VAL A 93 6.30 -5.16 -6.67
CA VAL A 93 7.16 -4.24 -5.90
C VAL A 93 8.59 -4.78 -5.78
N MET A 94 8.75 -6.07 -5.49
CA MET A 94 10.07 -6.72 -5.42
C MET A 94 10.83 -6.59 -6.75
N MET A 95 10.17 -6.90 -7.87
CA MET A 95 10.78 -6.79 -9.20
C MET A 95 11.08 -5.34 -9.57
N SER A 96 10.21 -4.40 -9.20
CA SER A 96 10.46 -2.97 -9.42
C SER A 96 11.73 -2.51 -8.70
N LYS A 97 11.87 -2.83 -7.40
CA LYS A 97 13.09 -2.55 -6.62
C LYS A 97 14.33 -3.18 -7.23
N TYR A 98 14.24 -4.43 -7.71
CA TYR A 98 15.33 -5.12 -8.39
C TYR A 98 15.77 -4.35 -9.65
N TYR A 99 14.85 -3.93 -10.50
CA TYR A 99 15.19 -3.16 -11.70
C TYR A 99 15.75 -1.76 -11.39
N GLU A 100 15.28 -1.10 -10.32
CA GLU A 100 15.86 0.16 -9.86
C GLU A 100 17.32 0.01 -9.45
N GLN A 101 17.68 -1.09 -8.76
CA GLN A 101 19.07 -1.39 -8.39
C GLN A 101 19.98 -1.60 -9.61
N LEU A 102 19.41 -2.04 -10.74
CA LEU A 102 20.10 -2.18 -12.02
C LEU A 102 20.09 -0.88 -12.85
N ASN A 103 19.61 0.24 -12.32
CA ASN A 103 19.37 1.51 -13.02
C ASN A 103 18.41 1.37 -14.23
N ASN A 104 17.57 0.32 -14.26
CA ASN A 104 16.58 0.11 -15.31
C ASN A 104 15.22 0.67 -14.88
N HIS A 105 15.11 2.00 -14.87
CA HIS A 105 13.90 2.70 -14.45
C HIS A 105 12.66 2.36 -15.31
N PHE A 106 12.86 2.09 -16.61
CA PHE A 106 11.77 1.71 -17.50
C PHE A 106 11.15 0.36 -17.12
N ALA A 107 11.98 -0.66 -16.85
CA ALA A 107 11.49 -1.96 -16.40
C ALA A 107 10.86 -1.86 -15.00
N ALA A 108 11.45 -1.08 -14.10
CA ALA A 108 10.90 -0.84 -12.77
C ALA A 108 9.49 -0.23 -12.84
N GLU A 109 9.29 0.78 -13.69
CA GLU A 109 8.00 1.40 -13.91
C GLU A 109 7.00 0.38 -14.46
N ASN A 110 7.39 -0.41 -15.47
CA ASN A 110 6.52 -1.44 -16.06
C ASN A 110 6.01 -2.47 -15.04
N GLU A 111 6.78 -2.82 -14.02
CA GLU A 111 6.29 -3.68 -12.93
C GLU A 111 5.17 -3.01 -12.12
N ILE A 112 5.29 -1.73 -11.83
CA ILE A 112 4.24 -0.96 -11.11
C ILE A 112 2.98 -0.82 -11.96
N LYS A 113 3.11 -0.68 -13.28
CA LYS A 113 1.97 -0.62 -14.22
C LYS A 113 1.10 -1.88 -14.21
N LYS A 114 1.64 -3.03 -13.82
CA LYS A 114 0.87 -4.30 -13.73
C LYS A 114 -0.18 -4.27 -12.61
N ILE A 115 0.08 -3.50 -11.55
CA ILE A 115 -0.71 -3.48 -10.32
C ILE A 115 -1.53 -2.20 -10.17
N LEU A 116 -1.07 -1.08 -10.75
CA LEU A 116 -1.79 0.19 -10.76
C LEU A 116 -2.23 0.50 -12.19
N PRO A 117 -3.55 0.51 -12.47
CA PRO A 117 -4.03 0.86 -13.80
C PRO A 117 -3.68 2.31 -14.11
N ILE A 118 -2.95 2.52 -15.20
CA ILE A 118 -2.73 3.84 -15.77
C ILE A 118 -3.92 4.14 -16.66
N LYS A 119 -4.63 5.21 -16.36
CA LYS A 119 -5.51 5.84 -17.34
C LYS A 119 -4.70 6.79 -18.20
#